data_AF-A0A5S3WFX8-F1
#
_entry.id   AF-A0A5S3WFX8-F1
#
_cell.length_a   1.000
_cell.length_b   1.000
_cell.length_c   1.000
_cell.angle_alpha   90.00
_cell.angle_beta   90.00
_cell.angle_gamma   90.00
#
_symmetry.space_group_name_H-M   'P 1'
#
loop_
_entity.id
_entity.type
_entity.pdbx_description
1 polymer ?
#
loop_
_entity_poly.entity_id
_entity_poly.type
_entity_poly.pdbx_seq_one_letter_code
_entity_poly.pdbx_strand_id
1 'polypeptide(L)'
;NLDNDADDELLVGDCQWGNIHAYDVAADNTISELWSIDMVDHGSTSLTAGDSDNDGKLELLWGSGLSHSGADMLITADIDDATPTVRKDAIATQLDSYVPAGWSSLGQASDNAIFFVPRTNSGYDSSRVLTMDSTGYYGLSAPISSNWHHD
;
A
#
# COMPACT_ATOMS: atom_id res chain seq x y z
N ASN A 1 2.36 -11.15 -10.39
CA ASN A 1 2.05 -12.55 -10.19
C ASN A 1 1.97 -12.85 -8.70
N LEU A 2 0.77 -13.13 -8.19
CA LEU A 2 0.43 -13.20 -6.75
C LEU A 2 0.47 -14.63 -6.19
N ASP A 3 0.46 -15.65 -7.04
CA ASP A 3 0.49 -17.07 -6.67
C ASP A 3 1.58 -17.88 -7.42
N ASN A 4 2.47 -17.16 -8.11
CA ASN A 4 3.65 -17.62 -8.83
C ASN A 4 3.35 -18.56 -10.02
N ASP A 5 2.30 -18.26 -10.78
CA ASP A 5 1.96 -18.94 -12.03
C ASP A 5 2.25 -18.08 -13.29
N ALA A 6 1.56 -18.36 -14.40
CA ALA A 6 1.73 -17.62 -15.65
C ALA A 6 0.51 -16.75 -16.02
N ASP A 7 -0.57 -16.83 -15.25
CA ASP A 7 -1.80 -16.11 -15.49
C ASP A 7 -1.70 -14.69 -14.88
N ASP A 8 -2.57 -13.79 -15.34
CA ASP A 8 -2.56 -12.38 -14.92
C ASP A 8 -3.49 -12.20 -13.71
N GLU A 9 -3.09 -11.37 -12.74
CA GLU A 9 -3.95 -11.09 -11.59
C GLU A 9 -4.64 -9.72 -11.63
N LEU A 10 -5.85 -9.72 -11.08
CA LEU A 10 -6.66 -8.54 -10.86
C LEU A 10 -6.87 -8.30 -9.36
N LEU A 11 -6.51 -7.10 -8.91
CA LEU A 11 -6.83 -6.61 -7.57
C LEU A 11 -8.04 -5.67 -7.62
N VAL A 12 -9.06 -5.96 -6.83
CA VAL A 12 -10.29 -5.15 -6.77
C VAL A 12 -10.65 -4.86 -5.32
N GLY A 13 -10.74 -3.59 -4.99
CA GLY A 13 -11.32 -3.15 -3.74
C GLY A 13 -12.82 -2.87 -3.88
N ASP A 14 -13.60 -3.35 -2.92
CA ASP A 14 -14.96 -2.86 -2.73
C ASP A 14 -15.00 -1.32 -2.51
N CYS A 15 -16.13 -0.70 -2.85
CA CYS A 15 -16.22 0.76 -2.94
C CYS A 15 -15.92 1.47 -1.60
N GLN A 16 -16.67 1.13 -0.54
CA GLN A 16 -16.65 1.89 0.71
C GLN A 16 -16.41 1.00 1.93
N TRP A 17 -16.99 -0.19 1.94
CA TRP A 17 -16.79 -1.24 2.95
C TRP A 17 -16.63 -2.57 2.23
N GLY A 18 -16.12 -3.57 2.95
CA GLY A 18 -16.03 -4.94 2.47
C GLY A 18 -14.58 -5.35 2.36
N ASN A 19 -14.23 -5.92 1.21
CA ASN A 19 -12.98 -6.61 1.05
C ASN A 19 -12.16 -6.04 -0.11
N ILE A 20 -10.86 -6.30 -0.04
CA ILE A 20 -10.01 -6.32 -1.22
C ILE A 20 -9.94 -7.76 -1.69
N HIS A 21 -10.18 -7.98 -2.97
CA HIS A 21 -10.18 -9.26 -3.63
C HIS A 21 -8.99 -9.36 -4.59
N ALA A 22 -8.38 -10.54 -4.65
CA ALA A 22 -7.48 -10.92 -5.72
C ALA A 22 -8.13 -12.01 -6.57
N TYR A 23 -8.06 -11.82 -7.88
CA TYR A 23 -8.52 -12.80 -8.85
C TYR A 23 -7.39 -13.19 -9.77
N ASP A 24 -7.40 -14.46 -10.14
CA ASP A 24 -6.65 -15.00 -11.26
C ASP A 24 -7.49 -14.90 -12.54
N VAL A 25 -6.85 -14.52 -13.64
CA VAL A 25 -7.45 -14.36 -14.97
C VAL A 25 -6.72 -15.28 -15.95
N ALA A 26 -7.26 -16.48 -16.11
CA ALA A 26 -6.70 -17.49 -16.98
C ALA A 26 -6.72 -17.06 -18.46
N ALA A 27 -5.87 -17.69 -19.28
CA ALA A 27 -5.76 -17.40 -20.71
C ALA A 27 -7.08 -17.52 -21.52
N ASP A 28 -8.08 -18.26 -21.02
CA ASP A 28 -9.41 -18.37 -21.64
C ASP A 28 -10.42 -17.29 -21.16
N ASN A 29 -9.96 -16.33 -20.35
CA ASN A 29 -10.72 -15.28 -19.67
C ASN A 29 -11.65 -15.78 -18.56
N THR A 30 -11.45 -17.00 -18.05
CA THR A 30 -12.09 -17.39 -16.79
C THR A 30 -11.45 -16.65 -15.62
N ILE A 31 -12.28 -16.22 -14.67
CA ILE A 31 -11.86 -15.46 -13.50
C ILE A 31 -12.19 -16.28 -12.25
N SER A 32 -11.19 -16.52 -11.42
CA SER A 32 -11.34 -17.21 -10.13
C SER A 32 -10.75 -16.38 -9.00
N GLU A 33 -11.43 -16.34 -7.86
CA GLU A 33 -10.91 -15.66 -6.67
C GLU A 33 -9.80 -16.50 -6.04
N LEU A 34 -8.64 -15.86 -5.82
CA LEU A 34 -7.51 -16.42 -5.09
C LEU A 34 -7.72 -16.25 -3.58
N TRP A 35 -8.00 -15.01 -3.18
CA TRP A 35 -8.21 -14.63 -1.79
C TRP A 35 -8.97 -13.31 -1.68
N SER A 36 -9.45 -13.05 -0.47
CA SER A 36 -9.92 -11.74 -0.05
C SER A 36 -9.45 -11.39 1.35
N ILE A 37 -9.30 -10.09 1.62
CA ILE A 37 -8.91 -9.54 2.91
C ILE A 37 -9.83 -8.38 3.29
N ASP A 38 -10.10 -8.20 4.58
CA ASP A 38 -10.87 -7.06 5.09
C ASP A 38 -10.13 -5.75 4.76
N MET A 39 -10.86 -4.77 4.21
CA MET A 39 -10.31 -3.51 3.68
C MET A 39 -9.71 -2.59 4.76
N VAL A 40 -9.87 -2.93 6.05
CA VAL A 40 -9.46 -2.13 7.21
C VAL A 40 -9.95 -0.70 7.10
N ASP A 41 -11.04 -0.40 7.82
CA ASP A 41 -11.73 0.89 7.74
C ASP A 41 -12.32 1.16 6.34
N HIS A 42 -12.28 2.40 5.86
CA HIS A 42 -13.06 2.87 4.73
C HIS A 42 -12.24 3.12 3.46
N GLY A 43 -12.55 2.37 2.41
CA GLY A 43 -12.00 2.58 1.07
C GLY A 43 -10.61 1.98 0.86
N SER A 44 -10.29 1.73 -0.40
CA SER A 44 -9.01 1.18 -0.84
C SER A 44 -8.51 1.97 -2.04
N THR A 45 -7.52 2.83 -1.81
CA THR A 45 -6.91 3.61 -2.88
C THR A 45 -5.44 3.26 -3.06
N SER A 46 -4.91 3.57 -4.25
CA SER A 46 -3.50 3.32 -4.58
C SER A 46 -3.10 1.85 -4.43
N LEU A 47 -4.04 0.92 -4.56
CA LEU A 47 -3.85 -0.51 -4.34
C LEU A 47 -2.68 -1.05 -5.16
N THR A 48 -1.66 -1.56 -4.48
CA THR A 48 -0.40 -2.01 -5.09
C THR A 48 0.05 -3.31 -4.41
N ALA A 49 0.62 -4.23 -5.18
CA ALA A 49 1.28 -5.41 -4.63
C ALA A 49 2.75 -5.48 -5.06
N GLY A 50 3.62 -5.92 -4.16
CA GLY A 50 5.07 -6.07 -4.38
C GLY A 50 5.81 -6.42 -3.10
N ASP A 51 7.02 -6.97 -3.23
CA ASP A 51 7.95 -7.27 -2.13
C ASP A 51 8.55 -5.98 -1.57
N SER A 52 7.79 -5.26 -0.73
CA SER A 52 8.06 -3.92 -0.22
C SER A 52 8.96 -3.89 1.01
N ASP A 53 9.04 -4.97 1.79
CA ASP A 53 10.00 -5.14 2.88
C ASP A 53 11.17 -6.07 2.56
N ASN A 54 11.30 -6.50 1.30
CA ASN A 54 12.47 -7.21 0.78
C ASN A 54 12.76 -8.51 1.55
N ASP A 55 11.71 -9.19 2.01
CA ASP A 55 11.78 -10.51 2.64
C ASP A 55 11.66 -11.66 1.61
N GLY A 56 11.38 -11.31 0.35
CA GLY A 56 11.22 -12.23 -0.77
C GLY A 56 9.78 -12.71 -0.99
N LYS A 57 8.81 -12.18 -0.24
CA LYS A 57 7.37 -12.40 -0.42
C LYS A 57 6.71 -11.12 -0.88
N LEU A 58 5.41 -11.18 -1.16
CA LEU A 58 4.68 -10.03 -1.66
C LEU A 58 3.87 -9.40 -0.53
N GLU A 59 3.85 -8.07 -0.50
CA GLU A 59 2.92 -7.33 0.32
C GLU A 59 1.86 -6.67 -0.54
N LEU A 60 0.66 -6.55 0.04
CA LEU A 60 -0.39 -5.69 -0.45
C LEU A 60 -0.35 -4.36 0.31
N LEU A 61 -0.36 -3.26 -0.41
CA LEU A 61 -0.41 -1.92 0.14
C LEU A 61 -1.67 -1.19 -0.33
N TRP A 62 -2.32 -0.44 0.55
CA TRP A 62 -3.43 0.44 0.18
C TRP A 62 -3.62 1.60 1.15
N GLY A 63 -4.16 2.70 0.63
CA GLY A 63 -4.65 3.82 1.42
C GLY A 63 -6.10 3.56 1.86
N SER A 64 -6.38 3.83 3.14
CA SER A 64 -7.72 3.74 3.76
C SER A 64 -8.05 5.01 4.55
N GLY A 65 -9.31 5.19 4.95
CA GLY A 65 -9.78 6.32 5.78
C GLY A 65 -10.30 7.54 5.00
N LEU A 66 -10.18 7.52 3.67
CA LEU A 66 -10.36 8.71 2.81
C LEU A 66 -11.78 9.25 2.68
N SER A 67 -12.79 8.50 3.14
CA SER A 67 -14.20 8.87 3.00
C SER A 67 -14.86 9.37 4.29
N HIS A 68 -14.09 9.54 5.37
CA HIS A 68 -14.59 10.11 6.62
C HIS A 68 -13.58 11.05 7.28
N SER A 69 -13.97 11.67 8.39
CA SER A 69 -13.15 12.67 9.11
C SER A 69 -12.06 12.06 10.01
N GLY A 70 -11.72 10.79 9.81
CA GLY A 70 -10.70 10.08 10.58
C GLY A 70 -9.30 10.31 10.01
N ALA A 71 -8.31 9.62 10.56
CA ALA A 71 -6.97 9.66 9.99
C ALA A 71 -6.91 8.78 8.74
N ASP A 72 -6.35 9.32 7.65
CA ASP A 72 -5.99 8.52 6.48
C ASP A 72 -4.86 7.54 6.84
N MET A 73 -4.91 6.30 6.39
CA MET A 73 -3.96 5.27 6.80
C MET A 73 -3.31 4.65 5.58
N LEU A 74 -2.01 4.39 5.66
CA LEU A 74 -1.38 3.38 4.82
C LEU A 74 -1.41 2.05 5.54
N ILE A 75 -2.03 1.07 4.90
CA ILE A 75 -2.10 -0.31 5.37
C ILE A 75 -1.19 -1.17 4.52
N THR A 76 -0.49 -2.09 5.18
CA THR A 76 0.23 -3.20 4.56
C THR A 76 -0.33 -4.53 5.03
N ALA A 77 -0.30 -5.52 4.14
CA ALA A 77 -0.58 -6.90 4.48
C ALA A 77 0.45 -7.81 3.80
N ASP A 78 1.01 -8.75 4.56
CA ASP A 78 1.93 -9.76 4.03
C ASP A 78 1.10 -10.84 3.31
N ILE A 79 1.52 -11.24 2.11
CA ILE A 79 0.88 -12.32 1.33
C ILE A 79 1.77 -13.56 1.42
N ASP A 80 1.37 -14.48 2.30
CA ASP A 80 2.02 -15.77 2.49
C ASP A 80 1.22 -16.87 1.78
N ASP A 81 1.76 -17.50 0.73
CA ASP A 81 1.08 -18.58 -0.01
C ASP A 81 -0.40 -18.23 -0.34
N ALA A 82 -0.61 -17.07 -0.96
CA ALA A 82 -1.94 -16.53 -1.29
C ALA A 82 -2.85 -16.26 -0.07
N THR A 83 -2.29 -16.17 1.14
CA THR A 83 -3.02 -15.83 2.37
C THR A 83 -2.57 -14.45 2.88
N PRO A 84 -3.35 -13.39 2.61
CA PRO A 84 -2.99 -12.04 3.04
C PRO A 84 -3.27 -11.84 4.53
N THR A 85 -2.34 -11.19 5.25
CA THR A 85 -2.46 -10.87 6.68
C THR A 85 -2.07 -9.43 6.97
N VAL A 86 -3.00 -8.63 7.50
CA VAL A 86 -2.75 -7.22 7.84
C VAL A 86 -1.66 -7.07 8.92
N ARG A 87 -0.68 -6.21 8.64
CA ARG A 87 0.34 -5.74 9.60
C ARG A 87 -0.23 -4.70 10.55
N LYS A 88 -0.99 -5.16 11.55
CA LYS A 88 -1.63 -4.27 12.55
C LYS A 88 -0.64 -3.55 13.45
N ASP A 89 0.58 -4.05 13.57
CA ASP A 89 1.69 -3.45 14.30
C ASP A 89 2.36 -2.29 13.53
N ALA A 90 2.14 -2.22 12.22
CA ALA A 90 2.71 -1.23 11.32
C ALA A 90 1.61 -0.59 10.45
N ILE A 91 0.82 0.30 11.07
CA ILE A 91 -0.11 1.18 10.35
C ILE A 91 0.42 2.61 10.41
N ALA A 92 0.78 3.17 9.25
CA ALA A 92 1.18 4.57 9.18
C ALA A 92 -0.08 5.45 9.07
N THR A 93 -0.23 6.39 10.01
CA THR A 93 -1.39 7.28 10.08
C THR A 93 -1.11 8.61 9.39
N GLN A 94 -2.19 9.26 8.95
CA GLN A 94 -2.25 10.51 8.21
C GLN A 94 -1.58 10.51 6.83
N LEU A 95 -1.62 9.39 6.10
CA LEU A 95 -1.12 9.30 4.73
C LEU A 95 -2.28 9.09 3.76
N ASP A 96 -2.61 10.12 2.97
CA ASP A 96 -3.82 10.14 2.14
C ASP A 96 -3.71 9.22 0.92
N SER A 97 -2.56 9.22 0.26
CA SER A 97 -2.30 8.40 -0.92
C SER A 97 -0.80 8.26 -1.10
N TYR A 98 -0.38 7.25 -1.86
CA TYR A 98 1.03 7.03 -2.11
C TYR A 98 1.27 6.56 -3.54
N VAL A 99 2.48 6.80 -4.02
CA VAL A 99 2.96 6.35 -5.31
C VAL A 99 4.29 5.64 -5.08
N PRO A 100 4.42 4.34 -5.45
CA PRO A 100 5.70 3.65 -5.43
C PRO A 100 6.72 4.37 -6.31
N ALA A 101 7.90 4.66 -5.77
CA ALA A 101 8.97 5.40 -6.45
C ALA A 101 10.22 4.54 -6.72
N GLY A 102 10.29 3.34 -6.15
CA GLY A 102 11.39 2.39 -6.33
C GLY A 102 12.15 2.09 -5.04
N TRP A 103 13.44 1.77 -5.17
CA TRP A 103 14.28 1.26 -4.07
C TRP A 103 15.54 2.11 -3.89
N SER A 104 15.97 2.28 -2.64
CA SER A 104 17.25 2.92 -2.32
C SER A 104 17.80 2.47 -0.97
N SER A 105 19.10 2.21 -0.90
CA SER A 105 19.80 1.91 0.36
C SER A 105 19.77 3.07 1.34
N LEU A 106 19.60 4.31 0.88
CA LEU A 106 19.69 5.52 1.72
C LEU A 106 20.98 5.56 2.57
N GLY A 107 22.06 4.92 2.09
CA GLY A 107 23.32 4.78 2.82
C GLY A 107 23.31 3.74 3.95
N GLN A 108 22.27 2.91 4.04
CA GLN A 108 22.15 1.78 4.96
C GLN A 108 22.61 0.47 4.33
N ALA A 109 22.63 -0.60 5.14
CA ALA A 109 23.09 -1.93 4.71
C ALA A 109 22.06 -2.67 3.82
N SER A 110 20.78 -2.31 3.92
CA SER A 110 19.68 -2.86 3.12
C SER A 110 18.96 -1.76 2.34
N ASP A 111 18.40 -2.14 1.20
CA ASP A 111 17.55 -1.27 0.39
C ASP A 111 16.18 -1.10 1.07
N ASN A 112 15.66 0.12 1.01
CA ASN A 112 14.34 0.48 1.49
C ASN A 112 13.43 0.76 0.30
N ALA A 113 12.17 0.33 0.37
CA ALA A 113 11.16 0.76 -0.58
C ALA A 113 10.84 2.24 -0.35
N ILE A 114 10.71 3.01 -1.43
CA ILE A 114 10.47 4.44 -1.41
C ILE A 114 9.10 4.72 -2.01
N PHE A 115 8.30 5.51 -1.29
CA PHE A 115 6.99 5.96 -1.75
C PHE A 115 6.91 7.48 -1.66
N PHE A 116 6.33 8.10 -2.67
CA PHE A 116 5.95 9.51 -2.62
C PHE A 116 4.55 9.62 -2.06
N VAL A 117 4.37 10.45 -1.03
CA VAL A 117 3.08 10.75 -0.42
C VAL A 117 2.71 12.19 -0.77
N PRO A 118 1.82 12.41 -1.75
CA PRO A 118 1.54 13.76 -2.24
C PRO A 118 0.88 14.66 -1.21
N ARG A 119 0.08 14.08 -0.30
CA ARG A 119 -0.71 14.78 0.72
C ARG A 119 -0.76 13.94 1.99
N THR A 120 -0.70 14.62 3.12
CA THR A 120 -0.79 14.01 4.44
C THR A 120 -1.79 14.79 5.29
N ASN A 121 -2.24 14.18 6.39
CA ASN A 121 -3.18 14.78 7.33
C ASN A 121 -4.43 15.29 6.61
N SER A 122 -5.06 14.47 5.77
CA SER A 122 -6.28 14.81 5.03
C SER A 122 -6.13 16.09 4.20
N GLY A 123 -4.98 16.23 3.55
CA GLY A 123 -4.62 17.37 2.71
C GLY A 123 -4.12 18.61 3.44
N TYR A 124 -4.15 18.66 4.78
CA TYR A 124 -3.65 19.82 5.54
C TYR A 124 -2.12 19.90 5.55
N ASP A 125 -1.44 18.75 5.50
CA ASP A 125 0.01 18.67 5.54
C ASP A 125 0.59 18.32 4.17
N SER A 126 1.84 18.73 4.00
CA SER A 126 2.49 18.79 2.69
C SER A 126 3.03 17.44 2.22
N SER A 127 3.54 17.39 0.99
CA SER A 127 4.11 16.15 0.46
C SER A 127 5.33 15.67 1.26
N ARG A 128 5.46 14.35 1.34
CA ARG A 128 6.52 13.65 2.07
C ARG A 128 7.03 12.46 1.27
N VAL A 129 8.22 11.98 1.66
CA VAL A 129 8.73 10.68 1.25
C VAL A 129 8.53 9.71 2.41
N LEU A 130 7.93 8.57 2.09
CA LEU A 130 7.82 7.42 2.98
C LEU A 130 8.87 6.39 2.55
N THR A 131 9.53 5.79 3.53
CA THR A 131 10.46 4.69 3.32
C THR A 131 9.98 3.49 4.11
N MET A 132 10.05 2.29 3.55
CA MET A 132 9.82 1.05 4.28
C MET A 132 11.13 0.28 4.39
N ASP A 133 11.49 -0.10 5.61
CA ASP A 133 12.67 -0.92 5.86
C ASP A 133 12.35 -2.41 5.75
N SER A 134 13.39 -3.24 5.86
CA SER A 134 13.26 -4.69 5.71
C SER A 134 12.58 -5.41 6.87
N THR A 135 11.99 -4.66 7.79
CA THR A 135 11.16 -5.18 8.87
C THR A 135 9.69 -4.78 8.70
N GLY A 136 9.36 -4.11 7.59
CA GLY A 136 8.03 -3.58 7.29
C GLY A 136 7.70 -2.30 8.06
N TYR A 137 8.66 -1.69 8.74
CA TYR A 137 8.44 -0.44 9.48
C TYR A 137 8.70 0.77 8.60
N TYR A 138 7.92 1.82 8.85
CA TYR A 138 7.97 3.04 8.06
C TYR A 138 8.85 4.13 8.67
N GLY A 139 9.55 4.84 7.79
CA GLY A 139 10.16 6.14 8.05
C GLY A 139 9.49 7.23 7.23
N LEU A 140 9.26 8.41 7.83
CA LEU A 140 8.74 9.58 7.13
C LEU A 140 9.78 10.69 7.09
N SER A 141 9.94 11.30 5.91
CA SER A 141 10.75 12.51 5.77
C SER A 141 10.11 13.72 6.45
N ALA A 142 10.92 14.77 6.63
CA ALA A 142 10.38 16.12 6.78
C ALA A 142 9.55 16.49 5.52
N PRO A 143 8.57 17.43 5.64
CA PRO A 143 7.85 17.93 4.48
C PRO A 143 8.79 18.44 3.38
N ILE A 144 8.51 18.09 2.12
CA ILE A 144 9.35 18.46 0.95
C ILE A 144 8.68 19.49 0.02
N SER A 145 7.41 19.81 0.23
CA SER A 145 6.70 20.93 -0.40
C SER A 145 5.77 21.61 0.61
N SER A 146 4.96 22.59 0.19
CA SER A 146 3.75 23.04 0.91
C SER A 146 2.50 22.80 0.04
N ASN A 147 1.37 22.44 0.66
CA ASN A 147 0.08 22.41 -0.04
C ASN A 147 -0.55 23.80 -0.20
N TRP A 148 0.07 24.82 0.41
CA TRP A 148 -0.36 26.20 0.37
C TRP A 148 0.71 27.01 -0.36
N HIS A 149 0.43 27.38 -1.60
CA HIS A 149 1.10 28.48 -2.27
C HIS A 149 0.30 29.76 -1.96
N HIS A 150 0.94 30.73 -1.31
CA HIS A 150 0.52 32.13 -1.43
C HIS A 150 1.31 32.72 -2.59
N ASP A 151 0.64 32.92 -3.73
CA ASP A 151 1.11 33.84 -4.77
C ASP A 151 0.91 35.30 -4.32
#